data_AF-A0A8J6EPU0-F1
#
_entry.id   AF-A0A8J6EPU0-F1
#
_cell.length_a   1.000
_cell.length_b   1.000
_cell.length_c   1.000
_cell.angle_alpha   90.00
_cell.angle_beta   90.00
_cell.angle_gamma   90.00
#
_symmetry.space_group_name_H-M   'P 1'
#
loop_
_entity.id
_entity.type
_entity.pdbx_description
1 polymer ?
#
loop_
_entity_poly.entity_id
_entity_poly.type
_entity_poly.pdbx_seq_one_letter_code
_entity_poly.pdbx_strand_id
1 'polypeptide(L)'
;MTATHVPDDRAYIAPRKMASSGFRLPLTSGFWFCSYFLCLAAEDGIQKCDELRLGQYRCQDPQINPATQEPYGCANFTAYVPCLPAPSITCKDNHGNVTTFNGSGIGFYRPVSCRNVNGYSYKVAVALSLFLGWLGADRFYLGYPALGK
;
A
#
# COMPACT_ATOMS: atom_id res chain seq x y z
N MET A 1 -27.43 -6.63 -9.68
CA MET A 1 -26.58 -5.43 -9.68
C MET A 1 -26.37 -5.03 -8.23
N THR A 2 -25.37 -5.62 -7.58
CA THR A 2 -25.07 -5.38 -6.16
C THR A 2 -23.80 -4.55 -6.08
N ALA A 3 -23.97 -3.27 -5.76
CA ALA A 3 -22.88 -2.37 -5.45
C ALA A 3 -22.28 -2.79 -4.10
N THR A 4 -21.06 -3.30 -4.10
CA THR A 4 -20.31 -3.54 -2.86
C THR A 4 -19.63 -2.23 -2.46
N HIS A 5 -20.17 -1.66 -1.39
CA HIS A 5 -19.69 -0.52 -0.64
C HIS A 5 -18.21 -0.70 -0.25
N VAL A 6 -17.36 0.25 -0.62
CA VAL A 6 -15.94 0.32 -0.23
C VAL A 6 -15.86 1.00 1.14
N PRO A 7 -15.30 0.38 2.19
CA PRO A 7 -15.05 1.07 3.44
C PRO A 7 -13.82 1.99 3.30
N ASP A 8 -14.01 3.24 3.68
CA ASP A 8 -13.06 4.34 3.60
C ASP A 8 -12.44 4.53 4.99
N ASP A 9 -11.48 3.68 5.35
CA ASP A 9 -10.80 3.76 6.65
C ASP A 9 -9.48 4.54 6.54
N ARG A 10 -9.60 5.85 6.82
CA ARG A 10 -8.48 6.69 7.25
C ARG A 10 -7.87 6.11 8.52
N ALA A 11 -6.73 5.44 8.38
CA ALA A 11 -5.76 5.27 9.46
C ALA A 11 -4.36 5.56 8.94
N TYR A 12 -4.04 6.84 8.80
CA TYR A 12 -2.66 7.31 8.86
C TYR A 12 -2.13 7.02 10.26
N ILE A 13 -1.54 5.84 10.47
CA ILE A 13 -0.73 5.56 11.65
C ILE A 13 0.69 5.94 11.29
N ALA A 14 1.09 7.10 11.82
CA ALA A 14 2.43 7.66 11.75
C ALA A 14 3.50 6.65 12.20
N PRO A 15 4.75 6.74 11.69
CA PRO A 15 5.85 5.99 12.25
C PRO A 15 6.06 6.42 13.70
N ARG A 16 5.89 5.51 14.67
CA ARG A 16 6.33 5.76 16.04
C ARG A 16 7.85 5.82 16.03
N LYS A 17 8.37 7.05 16.01
CA LYS A 17 9.77 7.35 16.32
C LYS A 17 10.13 6.66 17.63
N MET A 18 11.23 5.91 17.64
CA MET A 18 11.90 5.49 18.86
C MET A 18 12.41 6.75 19.56
N ALA A 19 11.64 7.26 20.51
CA ALA A 19 12.11 8.24 21.46
C ALA A 19 13.03 7.54 22.45
N SER A 20 14.34 7.57 22.15
CA SER A 20 15.41 7.36 23.12
C SER A 20 15.35 8.50 24.12
N SER A 21 14.58 8.33 25.19
CA SER A 21 14.60 9.23 26.34
C SER A 21 15.80 8.86 27.20
N GLY A 22 16.88 9.63 27.08
CA GLY A 22 18.02 9.57 27.98
C GLY A 22 17.59 9.97 29.39
N PHE A 23 17.18 8.98 30.19
CA PHE A 23 16.80 9.19 31.58
C PHE A 23 18.07 9.31 32.43
N ARG A 24 18.32 10.52 32.95
CA ARG A 24 19.41 10.80 33.89
C ARG A 24 19.18 10.00 35.17
N LEU A 25 20.11 9.11 35.48
CA LEU A 25 20.19 8.35 36.73
C LEU A 25 20.40 9.30 37.93
N PRO A 26 19.58 9.24 39.00
CA PRO A 26 20.05 9.64 40.31
C PRO A 26 20.81 8.46 40.93
N LEU A 27 22.08 8.70 41.20
CA LEU A 27 22.94 7.84 42.02
C LEU A 27 22.43 7.90 43.46
N THR A 28 21.56 6.99 43.89
CA THR A 28 21.47 6.59 45.31
C THR A 28 20.72 5.26 45.49
N SER A 29 21.46 4.30 46.03
CA SER A 29 21.05 3.25 46.97
C SER A 29 19.85 2.33 46.63
N GLY A 30 20.19 1.06 46.39
CA GLY A 30 19.60 -0.02 47.19
C GLY A 30 18.50 -0.86 46.53
N PHE A 31 18.90 -1.83 45.70
CA PHE A 31 18.51 -3.26 45.77
C PHE A 31 17.03 -3.70 45.89
N TRP A 32 16.02 -2.84 45.81
CA TRP A 32 14.62 -3.20 46.09
C TRP A 32 13.59 -2.64 45.09
N PHE A 33 13.98 -2.36 43.84
CA PHE A 33 13.03 -1.88 42.81
C PHE A 33 12.98 -2.73 41.54
N CYS A 34 13.66 -3.88 41.51
CA CYS A 34 13.59 -4.80 40.36
C CYS A 34 12.33 -5.71 40.37
N SER A 35 11.46 -5.58 41.38
CA SER A 35 10.32 -6.48 41.61
C SER A 35 9.00 -6.02 40.97
N TYR A 36 8.81 -4.73 40.69
CA TYR A 36 7.44 -4.21 40.45
C TYR A 36 7.07 -3.76 39.05
N PHE A 37 7.97 -3.77 38.06
CA PHE A 37 7.60 -3.34 36.70
C PHE A 37 8.23 -4.19 35.58
N LEU A 38 8.48 -5.47 35.86
CA LEU A 38 8.64 -6.46 34.80
C LEU A 38 7.26 -6.93 34.33
N CYS A 39 6.48 -6.01 33.75
CA CYS A 39 5.27 -6.40 33.02
C CYS A 39 5.72 -6.96 31.67
N LEU A 40 5.94 -8.28 31.63
CA LEU A 40 6.11 -9.07 30.41
C LEU A 40 4.89 -8.84 29.51
N ALA A 41 5.03 -7.99 28.50
CA ALA A 41 4.10 -7.97 27.39
C ALA A 41 4.42 -9.20 26.53
N ALA A 42 3.72 -10.30 26.78
CA ALA A 42 3.67 -11.42 25.85
C ALA A 42 2.88 -10.96 24.62
N GLU A 43 3.57 -10.40 23.63
CA GLU A 43 2.99 -10.21 22.30
C GLU A 43 3.03 -11.56 21.59
N ASP A 44 1.86 -12.14 21.30
CA ASP A 44 1.73 -13.34 20.48
C ASP A 44 2.59 -13.19 19.22
N GLY A 45 3.61 -14.03 19.06
CA GLY A 45 4.67 -13.92 18.03
C GLY A 45 4.23 -14.09 16.56
N ILE A 46 2.92 -13.98 16.28
CA ILE A 46 2.35 -14.03 14.94
C ILE A 46 2.11 -12.60 14.46
N GLN A 47 2.81 -12.23 13.40
CA GLN A 47 2.74 -10.92 12.73
C GLN A 47 1.52 -10.79 11.81
N LYS A 48 1.12 -9.55 11.52
CA LYS A 48 0.05 -9.24 10.56
C LYS A 48 0.47 -9.60 9.13
N CYS A 49 -0.51 -9.99 8.30
CA CYS A 49 -0.25 -10.30 6.89
C CYS A 49 0.33 -9.09 6.11
N ASP A 50 -0.05 -7.87 6.50
CA ASP A 50 0.46 -6.62 5.92
C ASP A 50 1.93 -6.31 6.27
N GLU A 51 2.52 -7.00 7.24
CA GLU A 51 3.88 -6.75 7.75
C GLU A 51 4.88 -7.87 7.39
N LEU A 52 4.47 -8.81 6.52
CA LEU A 52 5.39 -9.83 6.00
C LEU A 52 6.60 -9.19 5.31
N ARG A 53 7.75 -9.86 5.39
CA ARG A 53 8.97 -9.42 4.72
C ARG A 53 8.83 -9.56 3.20
N LEU A 54 9.50 -8.67 2.46
CA LEU A 54 9.65 -8.81 1.01
C LEU A 54 10.26 -10.19 0.70
N GLY A 55 9.62 -10.94 -0.19
CA GLY A 55 9.98 -12.34 -0.50
C GLY A 55 9.13 -13.41 0.18
N GLN A 56 8.36 -13.06 1.22
CA GLN A 56 7.38 -13.97 1.86
C GLN A 56 5.98 -13.87 1.25
N TYR A 57 5.79 -12.99 0.27
CA TYR A 57 4.56 -12.82 -0.47
C TYR A 57 4.88 -12.35 -1.89
N ARG A 58 3.92 -12.53 -2.80
CA ARG A 58 3.97 -12.02 -4.16
C ARG A 58 2.68 -11.27 -4.47
N CYS A 59 2.79 -10.04 -4.93
CA CYS A 59 1.65 -9.28 -5.41
C CYS A 59 1.36 -9.59 -6.88
N GLN A 60 0.08 -9.61 -7.22
CA GLN A 60 -0.37 -9.77 -8.59
C GLN A 60 -0.32 -8.42 -9.31
N ASP A 61 -0.08 -8.44 -10.62
CA ASP A 61 -0.10 -7.22 -11.41
C ASP A 61 -1.51 -6.60 -11.42
N PRO A 62 -1.62 -5.26 -11.34
CA PRO A 62 -2.90 -4.60 -11.44
C PRO A 62 -3.54 -4.88 -12.80
N GLN A 63 -4.85 -5.07 -12.81
CA GLN A 63 -5.58 -5.14 -14.07
C GLN A 63 -5.60 -3.73 -14.71
N ILE A 64 -5.21 -3.65 -15.98
CA ILE A 64 -5.09 -2.39 -16.72
C ILE A 64 -6.31 -2.21 -17.62
N ASN A 65 -6.93 -1.04 -17.58
CA ASN A 65 -8.02 -0.68 -18.48
C ASN A 65 -7.48 -0.48 -19.91
N PRO A 66 -7.99 -1.20 -20.93
CA PRO A 66 -7.48 -1.13 -22.30
C PRO A 66 -7.75 0.20 -23.01
N ALA A 67 -8.66 1.04 -22.50
CA ALA A 67 -8.97 2.34 -23.08
C ALA A 67 -8.02 3.45 -22.58
N THR A 68 -7.71 3.44 -21.29
CA THR A 68 -7.01 4.52 -20.58
C THR A 68 -5.59 4.15 -20.15
N GLN A 69 -5.24 2.86 -20.16
CA GLN A 69 -4.01 2.31 -19.57
C GLN A 69 -3.85 2.57 -18.06
N GLU A 70 -4.94 2.88 -17.36
CA GLU A 70 -4.90 3.03 -15.90
C GLU A 70 -5.20 1.70 -15.20
N PRO A 71 -4.60 1.44 -14.01
CA PRO A 71 -5.06 0.38 -13.13
C PRO A 71 -6.54 0.57 -12.75
N TYR A 72 -7.32 -0.50 -12.74
CA TYR A 72 -8.70 -0.43 -12.24
C TYR A 72 -8.72 0.06 -10.78
N GLY A 73 -9.64 0.98 -10.47
CA GLY A 73 -9.79 1.54 -9.12
C GLY A 73 -8.70 2.55 -8.72
N CYS A 74 -7.99 3.14 -9.69
CA CYS A 74 -7.06 4.24 -9.43
C CYS A 74 -7.84 5.49 -8.97
N ALA A 75 -7.76 5.80 -7.68
CA ALA A 75 -8.33 7.00 -7.07
C ALA A 75 -7.25 7.71 -6.25
N ASN A 76 -7.20 9.05 -6.27
CA ASN A 76 -6.19 9.81 -5.52
C ASN A 76 -4.75 9.31 -5.72
N PHE A 77 -4.37 9.00 -6.98
CA PHE A 77 -3.06 8.47 -7.36
C PHE A 77 -2.65 7.14 -6.72
N THR A 78 -3.62 6.41 -6.16
CA THR A 78 -3.39 5.12 -5.50
C THR A 78 -4.36 4.08 -6.03
N ALA A 79 -3.88 2.87 -6.30
CA ALA A 79 -4.69 1.71 -6.60
C ALA A 79 -4.32 0.57 -5.66
N TYR A 80 -5.22 -0.38 -5.44
CA TYR A 80 -4.96 -1.53 -4.56
C TYR A 80 -4.74 -2.79 -5.38
N VAL A 81 -3.68 -3.53 -5.08
CA VAL A 81 -3.38 -4.82 -5.72
C VAL A 81 -3.44 -5.96 -4.72
N PRO A 82 -3.96 -7.13 -5.11
CA PRO A 82 -4.01 -8.30 -4.25
C PRO A 82 -2.60 -8.91 -4.11
N CYS A 83 -2.23 -9.26 -2.88
CA CYS A 83 -0.97 -9.92 -2.56
C CYS A 83 -1.21 -11.29 -1.92
N LEU A 84 -0.45 -12.27 -2.38
CA LEU A 84 -0.55 -13.67 -2.00
C LEU A 84 0.65 -14.04 -1.12
N PRO A 85 0.44 -14.49 0.12
CA PRO A 85 1.50 -15.04 0.96
C PRO A 85 2.10 -16.32 0.36
N ALA A 86 3.37 -16.57 0.64
CA ALA A 86 4.04 -17.81 0.27
C ALA A 86 3.36 -19.04 0.93
N PRO A 87 3.47 -20.23 0.31
CA PRO A 87 2.92 -21.45 0.91
C PRO A 87 3.54 -21.71 2.28
N SER A 88 2.73 -22.20 3.21
CA SER A 88 3.14 -22.58 4.57
C SER A 88 3.55 -21.41 5.47
N ILE A 89 3.08 -20.19 5.18
CA ILE A 89 3.18 -19.05 6.11
C ILE A 89 1.86 -18.85 6.86
N THR A 90 1.97 -18.63 8.17
CA THR A 90 0.88 -18.25 9.06
C THR A 90 0.95 -16.76 9.34
N CYS A 91 -0.15 -16.05 9.12
CA CYS A 91 -0.24 -14.64 9.48
C CYS A 91 -1.64 -14.28 9.96
N LYS A 92 -1.73 -13.15 10.67
CA LYS A 92 -3.00 -12.59 11.12
C LYS A 92 -3.60 -11.73 10.01
N ASP A 93 -4.81 -12.04 9.58
CA ASP A 93 -5.60 -11.19 8.70
C ASP A 93 -5.92 -9.84 9.37
N ASN A 94 -6.49 -8.89 8.63
CA ASN A 94 -6.88 -7.57 9.15
C ASN A 94 -7.89 -7.64 10.30
N HIS A 95 -8.64 -8.75 10.40
CA HIS A 95 -9.59 -9.04 11.46
C HIS A 95 -8.98 -9.80 12.65
N GLY A 96 -7.67 -10.09 12.63
CA GLY A 96 -6.98 -10.84 13.69
C GLY A 96 -7.12 -12.36 13.63
N ASN A 97 -7.76 -12.91 12.58
CA ASN A 97 -7.85 -14.35 12.38
C ASN A 97 -6.50 -14.91 11.90
N VAL A 98 -6.04 -16.02 12.49
CA VAL A 98 -4.80 -16.69 12.10
C VAL A 98 -5.12 -17.68 11.00
N THR A 99 -4.67 -17.38 9.78
CA THR A 99 -4.86 -18.25 8.62
C THR A 99 -3.50 -18.76 8.13
N THR A 100 -3.48 -20.02 7.71
CA THR A 100 -2.31 -20.64 7.07
C THR A 100 -2.53 -20.64 5.57
N PHE A 101 -1.66 -19.98 4.82
CA PHE A 101 -1.82 -19.84 3.38
C PHE A 101 -1.11 -20.97 2.62
N ASN A 102 -1.77 -21.47 1.57
CA ASN A 102 -1.23 -22.52 0.69
C ASN A 102 -0.63 -21.95 -0.62
N GLY A 103 -0.31 -20.64 -0.65
CA GLY A 103 0.32 -19.97 -1.80
C GLY A 103 -0.64 -19.44 -2.90
N SER A 104 -1.94 -19.75 -2.83
CA SER A 104 -2.94 -19.33 -3.83
C SER A 104 -4.04 -18.41 -3.29
N GLY A 105 -4.10 -18.19 -1.98
CA GLY A 105 -5.08 -17.31 -1.36
C GLY A 105 -4.65 -15.85 -1.38
N ILE A 106 -5.61 -14.94 -1.52
CA ILE A 106 -5.38 -13.50 -1.30
C ILE A 106 -5.25 -13.30 0.21
N GLY A 107 -4.12 -12.79 0.67
CA GLY A 107 -3.91 -12.48 2.09
C GLY A 107 -4.23 -11.03 2.41
N PHE A 108 -3.78 -10.11 1.57
CA PHE A 108 -3.94 -8.67 1.81
C PHE A 108 -3.85 -7.85 0.53
N TYR A 109 -4.17 -6.55 0.63
CA TYR A 109 -4.09 -5.61 -0.48
C TYR A 109 -3.01 -4.56 -0.21
N ARG A 110 -2.12 -4.33 -1.18
CA ARG A 110 -1.10 -3.28 -1.10
C ARG A 110 -1.48 -2.08 -1.95
N PRO A 111 -1.26 -0.84 -1.45
CA PRO A 111 -1.37 0.34 -2.28
C PRO A 111 -0.19 0.41 -3.26
N VAL A 112 -0.50 0.62 -4.54
CA VAL A 112 0.45 0.95 -5.60
C VAL A 112 0.18 2.35 -6.12
N SER A 113 1.25 3.06 -6.46
CA SER A 113 1.11 4.38 -7.08
C SER A 113 0.57 4.24 -8.50
N CYS A 114 -0.43 5.07 -8.82
CA CYS A 114 -1.04 5.10 -10.15
C CYS A 114 -1.23 6.55 -10.62
N ARG A 115 -1.32 6.74 -11.94
CA ARG A 115 -1.63 8.04 -12.54
C ARG A 115 -3.08 8.05 -12.97
N ASN A 116 -3.89 8.90 -12.35
CA ASN A 116 -5.27 9.10 -12.78
C ASN A 116 -5.28 9.93 -14.07
N VAL A 117 -5.85 9.38 -15.15
CA VAL A 117 -5.90 10.03 -16.47
C VAL A 117 -7.26 10.64 -16.80
N ASN A 118 -8.18 10.72 -15.83
CA ASN A 118 -9.50 11.36 -15.97
C ASN A 118 -10.30 10.87 -17.20
N GLY A 119 -10.06 9.63 -17.66
CA GLY A 119 -10.76 9.04 -18.80
C GLY A 119 -10.21 9.35 -20.20
N TYR A 120 -9.07 10.05 -20.34
CA TYR A 120 -8.45 10.22 -21.66
C TYR A 120 -7.98 8.88 -22.24
N SER A 121 -8.24 8.65 -23.53
CA SER A 121 -7.89 7.37 -24.15
C SER A 121 -6.44 7.37 -24.65
N TYR A 122 -5.68 6.38 -24.19
CA TYR A 122 -4.32 6.14 -24.65
C TYR A 122 -4.25 5.90 -26.16
N LYS A 123 -5.23 5.18 -26.74
CA LYS A 123 -5.23 4.86 -28.17
C LYS A 123 -5.31 6.11 -29.04
N VAL A 124 -6.14 7.07 -28.62
CA VAL A 124 -6.30 8.34 -29.33
C VAL A 124 -5.03 9.18 -29.17
N ALA A 125 -4.46 9.27 -27.97
CA ALA A 125 -3.20 9.95 -27.71
C ALA A 125 -2.05 9.40 -28.59
N VAL A 126 -1.91 8.07 -28.67
CA VAL A 126 -0.90 7.43 -29.53
C VAL A 126 -1.16 7.68 -31.01
N ALA A 127 -2.41 7.57 -31.47
CA ALA A 127 -2.74 7.87 -32.86
C ALA A 127 -2.45 9.34 -33.20
N LEU A 128 -2.83 10.28 -32.34
CA LEU A 128 -2.52 11.71 -32.50
C LEU A 128 -1.02 11.97 -32.50
N SER A 129 -0.25 11.23 -31.70
CA SER A 129 1.22 11.32 -31.68
C SER A 129 1.84 10.81 -32.98
N LEU A 130 1.36 9.69 -33.51
CA LEU A 130 1.89 9.08 -34.74
C LEU A 130 1.54 9.89 -36.00
N PHE A 131 0.29 10.37 -36.10
CA PHE A 131 -0.21 11.03 -37.32
C PHE A 131 -0.07 12.56 -37.28
N LEU A 132 -0.23 13.18 -36.11
CA LEU A 132 -0.27 14.63 -35.92
C LEU A 132 0.73 15.11 -34.85
N GLY A 133 1.73 14.28 -34.52
CA GLY A 133 2.74 14.58 -33.50
C GLY A 133 3.60 15.79 -33.85
N TRP A 134 3.84 16.01 -35.14
CA TRP A 134 4.58 17.19 -35.63
C TRP A 134 3.85 18.52 -35.37
N LEU A 135 2.52 18.49 -35.23
CA LEU A 135 1.70 19.64 -34.82
C LEU A 135 1.45 19.68 -33.29
N GLY A 136 1.88 18.65 -32.56
CA GLY A 136 1.66 18.55 -31.11
C GLY A 136 0.20 18.31 -30.71
N ALA A 137 -0.64 17.77 -31.59
CA ALA A 137 -2.06 17.52 -31.30
C ALA A 137 -2.30 16.64 -30.05
N ASP A 138 -1.40 15.68 -29.80
CA ASP A 138 -1.39 14.84 -28.59
C ASP A 138 -1.30 15.66 -27.29
N ARG A 139 -0.46 16.72 -27.27
CA ARG A 139 -0.30 17.57 -26.07
C ARG A 139 -1.54 18.40 -25.77
N PHE A 140 -2.23 18.86 -26.81
CA PHE A 140 -3.53 19.52 -26.66
C PHE A 140 -4.62 18.55 -26.21
N TYR A 141 -4.61 17.32 -26.71
CA TYR A 141 -5.58 16.29 -26.33
C TYR A 141 -5.46 15.92 -24.84
N LEU A 142 -4.24 15.79 -24.32
CA LEU A 142 -3.99 15.49 -22.91
C LEU A 142 -4.06 16.72 -22.00
N GLY A 143 -4.19 17.93 -22.56
CA GLY A 143 -4.27 19.16 -21.78
C GLY A 143 -2.97 19.52 -21.04
N TYR A 144 -1.80 19.31 -21.67
CA TYR A 144 -0.55 19.91 -21.19
C TYR A 144 -0.30 21.22 -21.95
N PRO A 145 -0.86 22.37 -21.52
CA PRO A 145 -0.44 23.65 -22.07
C PRO A 145 1.05 23.80 -21.75
N ALA A 146 1.88 23.83 -22.78
CA ALA A 146 3.28 24.19 -22.62
C ALA A 146 3.30 25.63 -22.08
N LEU A 147 3.52 25.76 -20.76
CA LEU A 147 3.71 27.05 -20.11
C LEU A 147 5.07 27.60 -20.56
N GLY A 148 5.09 28.24 -21.72
CA GLY A 148 6.16 29.16 -22.10
C GLY A 148 6.07 30.39 -21.19
N LYS A 149 7.13 30.65 -20.44
CA LYS A 149 7.30 31.94 -19.76
C LYS A 149 7.75 32.99 -20.75
#